data_AF-X1P0H8-F1
#
_entry.id   AF-X1P0H8-F1
#
_cell.length_a   1.000
_cell.length_b   1.000
_cell.length_c   1.000
_cell.angle_alpha   90.00
_cell.angle_beta   90.00
_cell.angle_gamma   90.00
#
_symmetry.space_group_name_H-M   'P 1'
#
loop_
_entity.id
_entity.type
_entity.pdbx_description
1 polymer ?
#
loop_
_entity_poly.entity_id
_entity_poly.type
_entity_poly.pdbx_seq_one_letter_code
_entity_poly.pdbx_strand_id
1 'polypeptide(L)'
;VEAGAYDWQNQVSAGPFILTDFVEGSEAVYEKNPYYWGTTTINGKEYPLPFIDKLVYPVIADESTVISALRTGVIDWHSDIAVLYSDSLAATSPKLTQERYLPGQGHMMSLILDHEPWTNRDVRRALMIGTDWEAILKSVYTDGEVHAYPLGSHTPYYTPMDELPESAQVLYSNDPVLAKKMLADEGYPDGFPMKIHVASNSIEQQDVVMMLMEQWAQFGVEIEPVVMEWAAIAGMNRERTLDDSWAALMVNTTPIIVFRALAIDTQEWFWGRYDDEYLIDQ
;
A
#
# COMPACT_ATOMS: atom_id res chain seq x y z
N VAL A 1 -2.59 24.41 20.42
CA VAL A 1 -3.87 25.13 20.32
C VAL A 1 -4.71 24.72 21.52
N GLU A 2 -5.04 25.67 22.40
CA GLU A 2 -5.72 25.43 23.69
C GLU A 2 -7.14 24.87 23.51
N ALA A 3 -7.75 25.08 22.33
CA ALA A 3 -9.06 24.55 21.95
C ALA A 3 -9.04 23.09 21.43
N GLY A 4 -7.90 22.41 21.36
CA GLY A 4 -7.82 21.00 20.96
C GLY A 4 -8.17 20.74 19.48
N ALA A 5 -7.15 20.53 18.65
CA ALA A 5 -7.33 20.25 17.21
C ALA A 5 -8.05 18.92 16.90
N TYR A 6 -8.40 18.14 17.92
CA TYR A 6 -9.11 16.86 17.79
C TYR A 6 -10.60 16.96 18.10
N ASP A 7 -11.05 18.08 18.68
CA ASP A 7 -12.47 18.35 18.80
C ASP A 7 -12.98 18.84 17.44
N TRP A 8 -13.87 18.07 16.84
CA TRP A 8 -14.41 18.36 15.52
C TRP A 8 -15.15 19.70 15.47
N GLN A 9 -15.71 20.15 16.61
CA GLN A 9 -16.41 21.43 16.72
C GLN A 9 -15.47 22.63 16.58
N ASN A 10 -14.18 22.44 16.81
CA ASN A 10 -13.16 23.48 16.70
C ASN A 10 -12.44 23.47 15.34
N GLN A 11 -12.86 22.61 14.41
CA GLN A 11 -12.29 22.55 13.06
C GLN A 11 -12.72 23.78 12.25
N VAL A 12 -11.75 24.38 11.56
CA VAL A 12 -12.00 25.47 10.61
C VAL A 12 -11.53 25.02 9.23
N SER A 13 -12.40 25.14 8.23
CA SER A 13 -12.10 24.70 6.87
C SER A 13 -11.77 25.86 5.94
N ALA A 14 -10.65 25.74 5.22
CA ALA A 14 -10.35 26.54 4.04
C ALA A 14 -10.76 25.83 2.72
N GLY A 15 -11.28 24.61 2.81
CA GLY A 15 -11.69 23.79 1.68
C GLY A 15 -13.14 24.03 1.23
N PRO A 16 -13.64 23.25 0.25
CA PRO A 16 -14.97 23.44 -0.34
C PRO A 16 -16.13 23.15 0.61
N PHE A 17 -15.89 22.42 1.70
CA PHE A 17 -16.92 22.03 2.66
C PHE A 17 -16.48 22.31 4.10
N ILE A 18 -17.46 22.51 4.98
CA ILE A 18 -17.32 22.70 6.42
C ILE A 18 -17.98 21.51 7.12
N LEU A 19 -17.30 20.90 8.09
CA LEU A 19 -17.89 19.85 8.93
C LEU A 19 -18.93 20.49 9.86
N THR A 20 -20.18 20.04 9.78
CA THR A 20 -21.30 20.60 10.54
C THR A 20 -21.90 19.64 11.55
N ASP A 21 -21.75 18.33 11.33
CA ASP A 21 -22.14 17.30 12.30
C ASP A 21 -21.20 16.10 12.22
N PHE A 22 -20.97 15.46 13.35
CA PHE A 22 -20.16 14.25 13.45
C PHE A 22 -20.73 13.33 14.53
N VAL A 23 -21.22 12.18 14.09
CA VAL A 23 -21.68 11.12 14.96
C VAL A 23 -20.66 9.99 14.87
N GLU A 24 -19.87 9.85 15.94
CA GLU A 24 -18.79 8.87 16.02
C GLU A 24 -19.29 7.46 15.66
N GLY A 25 -18.57 6.81 14.73
CA GLY A 25 -18.91 5.47 14.24
C GLY A 25 -20.16 5.40 13.33
N SER A 26 -20.80 6.53 13.00
CA SER A 26 -22.01 6.57 12.17
C SER A 26 -21.81 7.41 10.92
N GLU A 27 -21.57 8.71 11.03
CA GLU A 27 -21.43 9.60 9.88
C GLU A 27 -20.71 10.90 10.19
N ALA A 28 -20.11 11.49 9.16
CA ALA A 28 -19.67 12.88 9.15
C ALA A 28 -20.49 13.67 8.12
N VAL A 29 -21.05 14.80 8.52
CA VAL A 29 -21.89 15.65 7.67
C VAL A 29 -21.17 16.95 7.40
N TYR A 30 -21.08 17.30 6.12
CA TYR A 30 -20.46 18.52 5.66
C TYR A 30 -21.43 19.36 4.85
N GLU A 31 -21.38 20.67 5.04
CA GLU A 31 -22.10 21.66 4.24
C GLU A 31 -21.14 22.47 3.38
N LYS A 32 -21.64 22.98 2.26
CA LYS A 32 -20.89 23.84 1.35
C LYS A 32 -20.28 25.02 2.10
N ASN A 33 -18.98 25.25 1.91
CA ASN A 33 -18.29 26.42 2.44
C ASN A 33 -18.64 27.65 1.57
N PRO A 34 -19.39 28.64 2.07
CA PRO A 34 -19.76 29.83 1.30
C PRO A 34 -18.55 30.74 0.99
N TYR A 35 -17.42 30.54 1.69
CA TYR A 35 -16.19 31.29 1.51
C TYR A 35 -15.17 30.58 0.61
N TYR A 36 -15.52 29.42 0.04
CA TYR A 36 -14.60 28.70 -0.83
C TYR A 36 -14.38 29.48 -2.14
N TRP A 37 -13.12 29.76 -2.41
CA TRP A 37 -12.69 30.59 -3.55
C TRP A 37 -12.48 29.77 -4.83
N GLY A 38 -12.48 28.44 -4.74
CA GLY A 38 -12.14 27.57 -5.86
C GLY A 38 -13.19 27.62 -6.97
N THR A 39 -12.71 27.68 -8.20
CA THR A 39 -13.52 27.58 -9.42
C THR A 39 -13.04 26.42 -10.29
N THR A 40 -13.89 25.99 -11.23
CA THR A 40 -13.50 25.05 -12.29
C THR A 40 -14.04 25.53 -13.63
N THR A 41 -13.34 25.22 -14.72
CA THR A 41 -13.80 25.55 -16.07
C THR A 41 -14.34 24.30 -16.76
N ILE A 42 -15.63 24.34 -17.12
CA ILE A 42 -16.31 23.27 -17.85
C ILE A 42 -16.79 23.86 -19.17
N ASN A 43 -16.36 23.27 -20.29
CA ASN A 43 -16.71 23.71 -21.64
C ASN A 43 -16.43 25.21 -21.89
N GLY A 44 -15.31 25.71 -21.36
CA GLY A 44 -14.88 27.11 -21.52
C GLY A 44 -15.62 28.13 -20.63
N LYS A 45 -16.48 27.67 -19.72
CA LYS A 45 -17.17 28.52 -18.73
C LYS A 45 -16.69 28.19 -17.32
N GLU A 46 -16.40 29.24 -16.55
CA GLU A 46 -16.00 29.14 -15.15
C GLU A 46 -17.22 28.98 -14.22
N TYR A 47 -17.10 28.09 -13.23
CA TYR A 47 -18.11 27.80 -12.23
C TYR A 47 -17.50 27.78 -10.82
N PRO A 48 -18.22 28.29 -9.81
CA PRO A 48 -17.78 28.18 -8.42
C PRO A 48 -17.95 26.74 -7.92
N LEU A 49 -16.98 26.27 -7.15
CA LEU A 49 -17.05 25.00 -6.42
C LEU A 49 -17.50 25.23 -4.96
N PRO A 50 -17.99 24.18 -4.27
CA PRO A 50 -18.46 22.92 -4.82
C PRO A 50 -19.83 23.05 -5.50
N PHE A 51 -20.18 22.07 -6.34
CA PHE A 51 -21.48 22.01 -7.04
C PHE A 51 -22.62 21.51 -6.16
N ILE A 52 -22.32 20.70 -5.14
CA ILE A 52 -23.29 20.16 -4.20
C ILE A 52 -23.33 21.00 -2.92
N ASP A 53 -24.50 21.06 -2.29
CA ASP A 53 -24.71 21.87 -1.08
C ASP A 53 -24.36 21.09 0.20
N LYS A 54 -24.45 19.76 0.16
CA LYS A 54 -24.26 18.88 1.31
C LYS A 54 -23.53 17.61 0.89
N LEU A 55 -22.58 17.16 1.71
CA LEU A 55 -21.89 15.90 1.60
C LEU A 55 -22.11 15.12 2.91
N VAL A 56 -22.58 13.88 2.81
CA VAL A 56 -22.73 12.96 3.94
C VAL A 56 -21.76 11.81 3.73
N TYR A 57 -20.91 11.56 4.72
CA TYR A 57 -19.90 10.51 4.70
C TYR A 57 -20.26 9.46 5.77
N PRO A 58 -21.03 8.42 5.40
CA PRO A 58 -21.41 7.36 6.34
C PRO A 58 -20.23 6.44 6.62
N VAL A 59 -20.17 5.94 7.86
CA VAL A 59 -19.20 4.92 8.29
C VAL A 59 -19.88 3.56 8.17
N ILE A 60 -19.55 2.80 7.12
CA ILE A 60 -20.06 1.45 6.89
C ILE A 60 -18.87 0.50 6.89
N ALA A 61 -18.72 -0.27 7.97
CA ALA A 61 -17.55 -1.15 8.14
C ALA A 61 -17.61 -2.42 7.28
N ASP A 62 -18.82 -2.92 6.98
CA ASP A 62 -19.03 -4.14 6.22
C ASP A 62 -19.12 -3.85 4.71
N GLU A 63 -18.18 -4.38 3.94
CA GLU A 63 -18.10 -4.15 2.49
C GLU A 63 -19.37 -4.63 1.77
N SER A 64 -19.96 -5.75 2.18
CA SER A 64 -21.19 -6.26 1.55
C SER A 64 -22.38 -5.29 1.70
N THR A 65 -22.40 -4.55 2.81
CA THR A 65 -23.36 -3.49 3.09
C THR A 65 -23.10 -2.26 2.23
N VAL A 66 -21.83 -1.86 2.02
CA VAL A 66 -21.44 -0.79 1.08
C VAL A 66 -21.91 -1.14 -0.34
N ILE A 67 -21.63 -2.35 -0.82
CA ILE A 67 -22.03 -2.83 -2.15
C ILE A 67 -23.56 -2.79 -2.30
N SER A 68 -24.30 -3.23 -1.27
CA SER A 68 -25.76 -3.17 -1.28
C SER A 68 -26.28 -1.73 -1.30
N ALA A 69 -25.67 -0.84 -0.51
CA ALA A 69 -26.03 0.57 -0.46
C ALA A 69 -25.83 1.26 -1.82
N LEU A 70 -24.70 1.00 -2.50
CA LEU A 70 -24.44 1.45 -3.88
C LEU A 70 -25.50 0.94 -4.85
N ARG A 71 -25.83 -0.37 -4.80
CA ARG A 71 -26.84 -0.96 -5.69
C ARG A 71 -28.21 -0.31 -5.53
N THR A 72 -28.58 0.04 -4.30
CA THR A 72 -29.87 0.66 -3.98
C THR A 72 -29.89 2.18 -4.12
N GLY A 73 -28.73 2.83 -4.35
CA GLY A 73 -28.61 4.28 -4.39
C GLY A 73 -28.76 4.96 -3.03
N VAL A 74 -28.46 4.25 -1.93
CA VAL A 74 -28.37 4.83 -0.58
C VAL A 74 -27.07 5.62 -0.43
N ILE A 75 -26.00 5.17 -1.11
CA ILE A 75 -24.77 5.94 -1.30
C ILE A 75 -24.53 6.16 -2.79
N ASP A 76 -24.06 7.35 -3.14
CA ASP A 76 -23.88 7.79 -4.53
C ASP A 76 -22.49 7.46 -5.09
N TRP A 77 -21.48 7.31 -4.23
CA TRP A 77 -20.09 7.14 -4.62
C TRP A 77 -19.28 6.40 -3.55
N HIS A 78 -18.29 5.60 -3.99
CA HIS A 78 -17.30 4.95 -3.14
C HIS A 78 -16.00 4.75 -3.93
N SER A 79 -14.83 4.96 -3.32
CA SER A 79 -13.51 4.85 -3.96
C SER A 79 -12.90 3.46 -3.92
N ASP A 80 -13.23 2.66 -2.92
CA ASP A 80 -12.47 1.45 -2.56
C ASP A 80 -13.34 0.21 -2.65
N ILE A 81 -13.83 -0.09 -3.86
CA ILE A 81 -14.60 -1.30 -4.13
C ILE A 81 -13.66 -2.38 -4.66
N ALA A 82 -13.64 -3.55 -4.01
CA ALA A 82 -12.83 -4.66 -4.48
C ALA A 82 -13.21 -5.06 -5.91
N VAL A 83 -12.18 -5.33 -6.73
CA VAL A 83 -12.33 -5.69 -8.16
C VAL A 83 -13.26 -6.89 -8.35
N LEU A 84 -13.32 -7.82 -7.38
CA LEU A 84 -14.20 -8.99 -7.41
C LEU A 84 -15.69 -8.60 -7.56
N TYR A 85 -16.10 -7.44 -7.03
CA TYR A 85 -17.49 -6.98 -7.09
C TYR A 85 -17.81 -6.17 -8.36
N SER A 86 -16.80 -5.75 -9.12
CA SER A 86 -16.93 -4.91 -10.33
C SER A 86 -17.94 -5.48 -11.34
N ASP A 87 -17.73 -6.73 -11.76
CA ASP A 87 -18.59 -7.40 -12.75
C ASP A 87 -20.02 -7.58 -12.25
N SER A 88 -20.15 -7.94 -10.97
CA SER A 88 -21.47 -8.12 -10.34
C SER A 88 -22.22 -6.79 -10.26
N LEU A 89 -21.55 -5.70 -9.85
CA LEU A 89 -22.12 -4.35 -9.82
C LEU A 89 -22.49 -3.87 -11.23
N ALA A 90 -21.65 -4.14 -12.24
CA ALA A 90 -21.93 -3.75 -13.63
C ALA A 90 -23.19 -4.47 -14.15
N ALA A 91 -23.35 -5.75 -13.81
CA ALA A 91 -24.52 -6.54 -14.18
C ALA A 91 -25.79 -6.14 -13.43
N THR A 92 -25.71 -5.86 -12.12
CA THR A 92 -26.90 -5.55 -11.29
C THR A 92 -27.29 -4.08 -11.29
N SER A 93 -26.35 -3.19 -11.56
CA SER A 93 -26.50 -1.73 -11.45
C SER A 93 -25.91 -1.02 -12.67
N PRO A 94 -26.46 -1.23 -13.88
CA PRO A 94 -25.87 -0.73 -15.14
C PRO A 94 -25.85 0.81 -15.27
N LYS A 95 -26.48 1.54 -14.34
CA LYS A 95 -26.42 3.01 -14.26
C LYS A 95 -25.26 3.52 -13.40
N LEU A 96 -24.63 2.63 -12.63
CA LEU A 96 -23.47 2.98 -11.83
C LEU A 96 -22.26 3.10 -12.76
N THR A 97 -21.68 4.29 -12.83
CA THR A 97 -20.40 4.49 -13.51
C THR A 97 -19.31 3.89 -12.65
N GLN A 98 -18.50 3.02 -13.23
CA GLN A 98 -17.33 2.46 -12.59
C GLN A 98 -16.10 3.01 -13.28
N GLU A 99 -15.17 3.54 -12.50
CA GLU A 99 -13.87 3.97 -12.98
C GLU A 99 -12.82 3.14 -12.28
N ARG A 100 -11.93 2.57 -13.07
CA ARG A 100 -10.84 1.74 -12.58
C ARG A 100 -9.55 2.52 -12.68
N TYR A 101 -8.83 2.62 -11.58
CA TYR A 101 -7.50 3.18 -11.55
C TYR A 101 -6.59 2.26 -10.73
N LEU A 102 -5.33 2.15 -11.15
CA LEU A 102 -4.31 1.57 -10.29
C LEU A 102 -3.89 2.67 -9.32
N PRO A 103 -4.05 2.47 -8.00
CA PRO A 103 -3.57 3.43 -7.04
C PRO A 103 -2.06 3.55 -7.17
N GLY A 104 -1.52 4.74 -6.93
CA GLY A 104 -0.08 4.96 -6.81
C GLY A 104 0.46 4.40 -5.49
N GLN A 105 0.21 3.11 -5.28
CA GLN A 105 0.59 2.37 -4.09
C GLN A 105 1.36 1.10 -4.49
N GLY A 106 2.44 0.82 -3.77
CA GLY A 106 3.22 -0.40 -3.87
C GLY A 106 3.14 -1.19 -2.58
N HIS A 107 2.67 -2.42 -2.66
CA HIS A 107 2.77 -3.37 -1.55
C HIS A 107 4.19 -3.94 -1.52
N MET A 108 4.78 -4.00 -0.34
CA MET A 108 6.12 -4.56 -0.18
C MET A 108 6.27 -5.27 1.15
N MET A 109 7.25 -6.16 1.20
CA MET A 109 7.81 -6.64 2.47
C MET A 109 9.12 -5.90 2.70
N SER A 110 9.23 -5.22 3.84
CA SER A 110 10.45 -4.54 4.22
C SER A 110 11.29 -5.44 5.12
N LEU A 111 12.51 -5.73 4.69
CA LEU A 111 13.52 -6.47 5.47
C LEU A 111 14.31 -5.49 6.33
N ILE A 112 14.62 -5.87 7.56
CA ILE A 112 15.40 -5.08 8.51
C ILE A 112 16.89 -5.33 8.28
N LEU A 113 17.58 -4.40 7.62
CA LEU A 113 18.89 -4.62 6.99
C LEU A 113 20.11 -4.43 7.93
N ASP A 114 19.91 -4.30 9.23
CA ASP A 114 20.97 -4.00 10.20
C ASP A 114 21.59 -5.24 10.88
N HIS A 115 21.16 -6.44 10.50
CA HIS A 115 21.70 -7.70 11.01
C HIS A 115 21.68 -8.79 9.93
N GLU A 116 22.46 -9.85 10.15
CA GLU A 116 22.44 -11.05 9.29
C GLU A 116 21.08 -11.78 9.40
N PRO A 117 20.58 -12.38 8.31
CA PRO A 117 21.20 -12.48 6.99
C PRO A 117 20.91 -11.26 6.08
N TRP A 118 20.21 -10.26 6.60
CA TRP A 118 19.61 -9.18 5.83
C TRP A 118 20.61 -8.15 5.31
N THR A 119 21.76 -7.99 5.97
CA THR A 119 22.92 -7.23 5.48
C THR A 119 23.42 -7.74 4.11
N ASN A 120 23.32 -9.05 3.85
CA ASN A 120 23.78 -9.67 2.62
C ASN A 120 22.81 -9.42 1.44
N ARG A 121 23.26 -8.64 0.45
CA ARG A 121 22.48 -8.32 -0.75
C ARG A 121 22.09 -9.56 -1.55
N ASP A 122 22.95 -10.55 -1.63
CA ASP A 122 22.74 -11.70 -2.51
C ASP A 122 21.74 -12.70 -1.88
N VAL A 123 21.62 -12.73 -0.54
CA VAL A 123 20.48 -13.35 0.16
C VAL A 123 19.17 -12.67 -0.23
N ARG A 124 19.09 -11.32 -0.17
CA ARG A 124 17.87 -10.58 -0.55
C ARG A 124 17.48 -10.80 -2.01
N ARG A 125 18.47 -10.89 -2.91
CA ARG A 125 18.23 -11.20 -4.32
C ARG A 125 17.74 -12.62 -4.53
N ALA A 126 18.26 -13.60 -3.79
CA ALA A 126 17.77 -14.97 -3.85
C ALA A 126 16.28 -15.04 -3.50
N LEU A 127 15.83 -14.30 -2.49
CA LEU A 127 14.41 -14.19 -2.12
C LEU A 127 13.55 -13.63 -3.27
N MET A 128 13.99 -12.54 -3.90
CA MET A 128 13.29 -11.95 -5.05
C MET A 128 13.19 -12.95 -6.21
N ILE A 129 14.32 -13.56 -6.59
CA ILE A 129 14.43 -14.53 -7.69
C ILE A 129 13.53 -15.74 -7.47
N GLY A 130 13.50 -16.28 -6.25
CA GLY A 130 12.70 -17.46 -5.91
C GLY A 130 11.21 -17.20 -5.75
N THR A 131 10.77 -15.93 -5.79
CA THR A 131 9.36 -15.56 -5.60
C THR A 131 8.63 -15.52 -6.94
N ASP A 132 7.47 -16.17 -6.99
CA ASP A 132 6.50 -16.07 -8.08
C ASP A 132 5.58 -14.86 -7.86
N TRP A 133 6.09 -13.69 -8.25
CA TRP A 133 5.37 -12.41 -8.14
C TRP A 133 4.09 -12.38 -8.98
N GLU A 134 4.08 -13.06 -10.12
CA GLU A 134 2.92 -13.14 -11.02
C GLU A 134 1.80 -13.98 -10.39
N ALA A 135 2.14 -15.10 -9.72
CA ALA A 135 1.15 -15.88 -8.98
C ALA A 135 0.54 -15.06 -7.84
N ILE A 136 1.34 -14.29 -7.10
CA ILE A 136 0.85 -13.39 -6.04
C ILE A 136 -0.07 -12.31 -6.62
N LEU A 137 0.37 -11.62 -7.67
CA LEU A 137 -0.40 -10.59 -8.36
C LEU A 137 -1.78 -11.11 -8.78
N LYS A 138 -1.81 -12.26 -9.45
CA LYS A 138 -3.04 -12.87 -9.97
C LYS A 138 -3.97 -13.37 -8.87
N SER A 139 -3.41 -13.90 -7.77
CA SER A 139 -4.21 -14.56 -6.72
C SER A 139 -4.76 -13.57 -5.68
N VAL A 140 -3.97 -12.56 -5.32
CA VAL A 140 -4.33 -11.60 -4.26
C VAL A 140 -4.89 -10.32 -4.86
N TYR A 141 -4.18 -9.71 -5.81
CA TYR A 141 -4.50 -8.36 -6.30
C TYR A 141 -5.36 -8.36 -7.56
N THR A 142 -5.45 -9.50 -8.27
CA THR A 142 -6.15 -9.70 -9.56
C THR A 142 -5.52 -8.93 -10.74
N ASP A 143 -5.01 -7.73 -10.51
CA ASP A 143 -4.31 -6.90 -11.49
C ASP A 143 -3.36 -5.90 -10.82
N GLY A 144 -2.43 -5.35 -11.60
CA GLY A 144 -1.39 -4.45 -11.15
C GLY A 144 -0.06 -4.77 -11.82
N GLU A 145 1.03 -4.37 -11.18
CA GLU A 145 2.38 -4.53 -11.73
C GLU A 145 3.26 -5.25 -10.71
N VAL A 146 3.93 -6.32 -11.13
CA VAL A 146 4.90 -7.03 -10.27
C VAL A 146 6.09 -6.13 -9.90
N HIS A 147 6.44 -5.18 -10.78
CA HIS A 147 7.49 -4.20 -10.58
C HIS A 147 6.89 -2.80 -10.44
N ALA A 148 6.49 -2.44 -9.22
CA ALA A 148 5.95 -1.12 -8.90
C ALA A 148 6.89 -0.28 -8.01
N TYR A 149 8.10 -0.77 -7.75
CA TYR A 149 9.08 -0.14 -6.86
C TYR A 149 10.31 0.34 -7.66
N PRO A 150 10.83 1.57 -7.44
CA PRO A 150 10.35 2.56 -6.48
C PRO A 150 9.10 3.31 -6.93
N LEU A 151 8.76 3.30 -8.22
CA LEU A 151 7.62 4.03 -8.79
C LEU A 151 6.91 3.12 -9.80
N GLY A 152 5.57 3.08 -9.78
CA GLY A 152 4.77 2.34 -10.76
C GLY A 152 4.48 3.13 -12.03
N SER A 153 3.84 2.49 -13.01
CA SER A 153 3.57 3.05 -14.36
C SER A 153 2.67 4.28 -14.42
N HIS A 154 2.00 4.60 -13.31
CA HIS A 154 1.24 5.85 -13.18
C HIS A 154 2.14 7.10 -13.14
N THR A 155 3.47 6.93 -13.08
CA THR A 155 4.44 8.03 -13.10
C THR A 155 5.22 8.09 -14.42
N PRO A 156 5.67 9.30 -14.86
CA PRO A 156 6.51 9.43 -16.05
C PRO A 156 7.96 8.93 -15.86
N TYR A 157 8.29 8.43 -14.66
CA TYR A 157 9.63 7.96 -14.30
C TYR A 157 9.73 6.42 -14.28
N TYR A 158 8.63 5.73 -14.57
CA TYR A 158 8.58 4.28 -14.64
C TYR A 158 9.36 3.76 -15.85
N THR A 159 10.11 2.67 -15.66
CA THR A 159 10.75 1.92 -16.75
C THR A 159 10.10 0.53 -16.81
N PRO A 160 9.48 0.16 -17.94
CA PRO A 160 8.89 -1.16 -18.12
C PRO A 160 9.89 -2.30 -17.92
N MET A 161 9.42 -3.46 -17.44
CA MET A 161 10.25 -4.63 -17.13
C MET A 161 11.16 -5.06 -18.30
N ASP A 162 10.64 -5.04 -19.53
CA ASP A 162 11.37 -5.43 -20.74
C ASP A 162 12.45 -4.42 -21.17
N GLU A 163 12.40 -3.19 -20.65
CA GLU A 163 13.41 -2.16 -20.85
C GLU A 163 14.48 -2.12 -19.73
N LEU A 164 14.25 -2.82 -18.62
CA LEU A 164 15.22 -2.92 -17.53
C LEU A 164 16.46 -3.74 -17.94
N PRO A 165 17.64 -3.51 -17.32
CA PRO A 165 18.79 -4.38 -17.53
C PRO A 165 18.51 -5.82 -17.08
N GLU A 166 19.17 -6.80 -17.69
CA GLU A 166 19.03 -8.23 -17.37
C GLU A 166 19.24 -8.52 -15.87
N SER A 167 20.15 -7.78 -15.22
CA SER A 167 20.42 -7.88 -13.78
C SER A 167 19.25 -7.46 -12.88
N ALA A 168 18.29 -6.69 -13.40
CA ALA A 168 17.05 -6.35 -12.72
C ALA A 168 15.91 -7.31 -13.12
N GLN A 169 15.82 -7.66 -14.41
CA GLN A 169 14.81 -8.62 -14.90
C GLN A 169 14.91 -9.97 -14.19
N VAL A 170 16.14 -10.46 -13.94
CA VAL A 170 16.38 -11.74 -13.26
C VAL A 170 15.76 -11.80 -11.87
N LEU A 171 15.57 -10.65 -11.19
CA LEU A 171 14.98 -10.61 -9.85
C LEU A 171 13.50 -11.02 -9.83
N TYR A 172 12.86 -11.14 -10.99
CA TYR A 172 11.45 -11.50 -11.14
C TYR A 172 11.28 -12.81 -11.94
N SER A 173 12.33 -13.64 -12.03
CA SER A 173 12.35 -14.82 -12.91
C SER A 173 11.59 -16.04 -12.39
N ASN A 174 11.20 -16.07 -11.10
CA ASN A 174 10.61 -17.24 -10.44
C ASN A 174 11.49 -18.50 -10.61
N ASP A 175 12.70 -18.47 -10.06
CA ASP A 175 13.65 -19.57 -10.07
C ASP A 175 14.02 -20.01 -8.65
N PRO A 176 13.18 -20.85 -7.99
CA PRO A 176 13.47 -21.36 -6.65
C PRO A 176 14.72 -22.25 -6.60
N VAL A 177 15.15 -22.84 -7.72
CA VAL A 177 16.37 -23.66 -7.79
C VAL A 177 17.60 -22.76 -7.71
N LEU A 178 17.60 -21.66 -8.48
CA LEU A 178 18.65 -20.65 -8.42
C LEU A 178 18.67 -19.96 -7.05
N ALA A 179 17.51 -19.60 -6.50
CA ALA A 179 17.41 -19.03 -5.17
C ALA A 179 18.06 -19.93 -4.10
N LYS A 180 17.71 -21.22 -4.09
CA LYS A 180 18.31 -22.20 -3.17
C LYS A 180 19.82 -22.30 -3.33
N LYS A 181 20.32 -22.30 -4.56
CA LYS A 181 21.76 -22.31 -4.83
C LYS A 181 22.44 -21.06 -4.30
N MET A 182 21.88 -19.87 -4.56
CA MET A 182 22.42 -18.61 -4.07
C MET A 182 22.47 -18.57 -2.54
N LEU A 183 21.41 -19.03 -1.86
CA LEU A 183 21.42 -19.13 -0.40
C LEU A 183 22.51 -20.09 0.11
N ALA A 184 22.71 -21.22 -0.54
CA ALA A 184 23.78 -22.16 -0.19
C ALA A 184 25.18 -21.57 -0.37
N ASP A 185 25.41 -20.84 -1.47
CA ASP A 185 26.67 -20.16 -1.77
C ASP A 185 27.00 -19.07 -0.72
N GLU A 186 25.97 -18.43 -0.16
CA GLU A 186 26.07 -17.43 0.92
C GLU A 186 26.09 -18.03 2.34
N GLY A 187 26.17 -19.36 2.47
CA GLY A 187 26.33 -20.04 3.77
C GLY A 187 25.04 -20.55 4.41
N TYR A 188 23.91 -20.54 3.69
CA TYR A 188 22.60 -21.04 4.12
C TYR A 188 22.13 -22.25 3.29
N PRO A 189 22.87 -23.38 3.27
CA PRO A 189 22.53 -24.53 2.43
C PRO A 189 21.20 -25.22 2.81
N ASP A 190 20.82 -25.10 4.08
CA ASP A 190 19.55 -25.59 4.64
C ASP A 190 18.53 -24.46 4.84
N GLY A 191 18.86 -23.23 4.39
CA GLY A 191 18.07 -22.03 4.63
C GLY A 191 18.08 -21.56 6.09
N PHE A 192 17.03 -20.86 6.50
CA PHE A 192 16.89 -20.26 7.84
C PHE A 192 15.42 -19.86 8.11
N PRO A 193 15.01 -19.77 9.39
CA PRO A 193 13.72 -19.20 9.74
C PRO A 193 13.76 -17.66 9.68
N MET A 194 12.61 -17.05 9.44
CA MET A 194 12.42 -15.61 9.58
C MET A 194 11.00 -15.28 10.04
N LYS A 195 10.82 -14.08 10.57
CA LYS A 195 9.50 -13.54 10.91
C LYS A 195 9.02 -12.48 9.92
N ILE A 196 7.73 -12.50 9.64
CA ILE A 196 7.06 -11.40 8.93
C ILE A 196 5.97 -10.83 9.82
N HIS A 197 6.14 -9.59 10.27
CA HIS A 197 5.09 -8.86 10.99
C HIS A 197 4.04 -8.38 9.99
N VAL A 198 2.79 -8.73 10.21
CA VAL A 198 1.68 -8.40 9.31
C VAL A 198 0.48 -7.87 10.08
N ALA A 199 -0.17 -6.85 9.52
CA ALA A 199 -1.28 -6.19 10.18
C ALA A 199 -2.53 -7.10 10.19
N SER A 200 -3.16 -7.26 11.36
CA SER A 200 -4.38 -8.06 11.56
C SER A 200 -5.55 -7.60 10.68
N ASN A 201 -5.57 -6.32 10.32
CA ASN A 201 -6.61 -5.69 9.50
C ASN A 201 -6.32 -5.68 7.99
N SER A 202 -5.20 -6.24 7.52
CA SER A 202 -4.95 -6.43 6.09
C SER A 202 -4.99 -7.91 5.73
N ILE A 203 -6.08 -8.32 5.10
CA ILE A 203 -6.27 -9.70 4.62
C ILE A 203 -5.33 -9.96 3.44
N GLU A 204 -5.18 -8.99 2.55
CA GLU A 204 -4.34 -9.09 1.36
C GLU A 204 -2.88 -9.35 1.74
N GLN A 205 -2.35 -8.62 2.73
CA GLN A 205 -0.97 -8.85 3.19
C GLN A 205 -0.82 -10.23 3.85
N GLN A 206 -1.81 -10.71 4.59
CA GLN A 206 -1.79 -12.05 5.18
C GLN A 206 -1.79 -13.13 4.09
N ASP A 207 -2.61 -12.97 3.04
CA ASP A 207 -2.65 -13.87 1.89
C ASP A 207 -1.30 -13.89 1.15
N VAL A 208 -0.67 -12.73 0.93
CA VAL A 208 0.69 -12.65 0.38
C VAL A 208 1.68 -13.42 1.25
N VAL A 209 1.67 -13.22 2.57
CA VAL A 209 2.58 -13.92 3.49
C VAL A 209 2.38 -15.43 3.44
N MET A 210 1.15 -15.93 3.36
CA MET A 210 0.87 -17.36 3.20
C MET A 210 1.41 -17.92 1.89
N MET A 211 1.28 -17.17 0.78
CA MET A 211 1.89 -17.57 -0.50
C MET A 211 3.42 -17.58 -0.42
N LEU A 212 4.03 -16.59 0.24
CA LEU A 212 5.46 -16.56 0.48
C LEU A 212 5.91 -17.74 1.34
N MET A 213 5.16 -18.14 2.37
CA MET A 213 5.47 -19.33 3.18
C MET A 213 5.59 -20.58 2.30
N GLU A 214 4.65 -20.80 1.38
CA GLU A 214 4.68 -21.92 0.45
C GLU A 214 5.86 -21.84 -0.53
N GLN A 215 6.07 -20.66 -1.14
CA GLN A 215 7.11 -20.46 -2.14
C GLN A 215 8.52 -20.55 -1.53
N TRP A 216 8.75 -19.92 -0.37
CA TRP A 216 10.06 -19.78 0.24
C TRP A 216 10.53 -21.06 0.93
N ALA A 217 9.60 -21.90 1.37
CA ALA A 217 9.90 -23.25 1.83
C ALA A 217 10.59 -24.10 0.75
N GLN A 218 10.35 -23.83 -0.55
CA GLN A 218 10.99 -24.58 -1.66
C GLN A 218 12.50 -24.38 -1.71
N PHE A 219 12.99 -23.24 -1.22
CA PHE A 219 14.42 -22.91 -1.14
C PHE A 219 14.94 -22.79 0.31
N GLY A 220 14.18 -23.29 1.29
CA GLY A 220 14.64 -23.51 2.66
C GLY A 220 14.38 -22.35 3.62
N VAL A 221 13.70 -21.29 3.21
CA VAL A 221 13.36 -20.18 4.11
C VAL A 221 11.99 -20.43 4.72
N GLU A 222 11.95 -20.62 6.04
CA GLU A 222 10.73 -20.88 6.81
C GLU A 222 10.20 -19.57 7.40
N ILE A 223 8.99 -19.19 7.03
CA ILE A 223 8.37 -17.94 7.48
C ILE A 223 7.45 -18.22 8.68
N GLU A 224 7.67 -17.50 9.78
CA GLU A 224 6.76 -17.36 10.92
C GLU A 224 5.95 -16.05 10.78
N PRO A 225 4.66 -16.10 10.43
CA PRO A 225 3.83 -14.91 10.39
C PRO A 225 3.50 -14.41 11.80
N VAL A 226 3.81 -13.15 12.09
CA VAL A 226 3.47 -12.46 13.34
C VAL A 226 2.32 -11.50 13.07
N VAL A 227 1.09 -11.99 13.24
CA VAL A 227 -0.13 -11.20 13.03
C VAL A 227 -0.44 -10.34 14.26
N MET A 228 -0.52 -9.03 14.09
CA MET A 228 -0.81 -8.08 15.19
C MET A 228 -1.43 -6.78 14.70
N GLU A 229 -1.92 -5.96 15.63
CA GLU A 229 -2.49 -4.65 15.30
C GLU A 229 -1.47 -3.72 14.65
N TRP A 230 -1.88 -3.00 13.59
CA TRP A 230 -1.02 -2.07 12.86
C TRP A 230 -0.30 -1.07 13.76
N ALA A 231 -1.01 -0.50 14.74
CA ALA A 231 -0.43 0.48 15.67
C ALA A 231 0.75 -0.10 16.47
N ALA A 232 0.73 -1.40 16.75
CA ALA A 232 1.82 -2.08 17.45
C ALA A 232 3.02 -2.30 16.51
N ILE A 233 2.81 -2.70 15.25
CA ILE A 233 3.88 -2.80 14.24
C ILE A 233 4.54 -1.44 14.04
N ALA A 234 3.74 -0.38 13.87
CA ALA A 234 4.25 0.98 13.71
C ALA A 234 5.03 1.45 14.96
N GLY A 235 4.56 1.10 16.16
CA GLY A 235 5.30 1.33 17.41
C GLY A 235 6.67 0.63 17.42
N MET A 236 6.70 -0.66 17.10
CA MET A 236 7.94 -1.44 17.03
C MET A 236 8.90 -0.91 15.97
N ASN A 237 8.39 -0.43 14.82
CA ASN A 237 9.23 0.19 13.80
C ASN A 237 9.91 1.47 14.34
N ARG A 238 9.15 2.36 15.00
CA ARG A 238 9.68 3.59 15.61
C ARG A 238 10.70 3.30 16.70
N GLU A 239 10.44 2.28 17.51
CA GLU A 239 11.33 1.85 18.61
C GLU A 239 12.51 1.00 18.13
N ARG A 240 12.55 0.64 16.84
CA ARG A 240 13.56 -0.25 16.22
C ARG A 240 13.63 -1.63 16.88
N THR A 241 12.46 -2.19 17.19
CA THR A 241 12.30 -3.51 17.87
C THR A 241 11.66 -4.58 16.99
N LEU A 242 11.37 -4.29 15.72
CA LEU A 242 11.02 -5.32 14.73
C LEU A 242 12.18 -6.30 14.54
N ASP A 243 11.84 -7.59 14.42
CA ASP A 243 12.77 -8.71 14.18
C ASP A 243 13.34 -8.65 12.74
N ASP A 244 12.82 -9.48 11.83
CA ASP A 244 13.39 -9.65 10.49
C ASP A 244 12.74 -8.77 9.43
N SER A 245 11.41 -8.65 9.47
CA SER A 245 10.66 -7.96 8.43
C SER A 245 9.24 -7.60 8.83
N TRP A 246 8.60 -6.76 8.01
CA TRP A 246 7.21 -6.40 8.13
C TRP A 246 6.56 -6.10 6.76
N ALA A 247 5.26 -6.38 6.64
CA ALA A 247 4.47 -6.04 5.47
C ALA A 247 4.11 -4.55 5.48
N ALA A 248 4.44 -3.84 4.41
CA ALA A 248 4.31 -2.40 4.29
C ALA A 248 3.55 -2.01 3.02
N LEU A 249 2.96 -0.82 3.06
CA LEU A 249 2.30 -0.18 1.92
C LEU A 249 2.96 1.17 1.66
N MET A 250 3.54 1.35 0.47
CA MET A 250 4.14 2.62 0.04
C MET A 250 3.26 3.38 -0.91
N VAL A 251 3.08 4.67 -0.63
CA VAL A 251 2.60 5.61 -1.63
C VAL A 251 3.81 6.08 -2.44
N ASN A 252 3.89 5.65 -3.69
CA ASN A 252 5.04 5.88 -4.58
C ASN A 252 4.79 7.03 -5.58
N THR A 253 4.19 8.13 -5.11
CA THR A 253 3.77 9.23 -6.00
C THR A 253 4.91 10.11 -6.50
N THR A 254 6.03 10.18 -5.77
CA THR A 254 7.23 10.92 -6.21
C THR A 254 8.51 10.21 -5.77
N PRO A 255 9.61 10.30 -6.55
CA PRO A 255 10.90 9.72 -6.17
C PRO A 255 11.38 10.20 -4.79
N ILE A 256 11.14 11.47 -4.46
CA ILE A 256 11.58 12.08 -3.20
C ILE A 256 10.92 11.41 -1.98
N ILE A 257 9.65 11.04 -2.06
CA ILE A 257 8.95 10.35 -0.96
C ILE A 257 9.60 8.99 -0.72
N VAL A 258 9.93 8.26 -1.79
CA VAL A 258 10.57 6.95 -1.71
C VAL A 258 11.99 7.06 -1.12
N PHE A 259 12.80 7.98 -1.62
CA PHE A 259 14.16 8.20 -1.09
C PHE A 259 14.15 8.64 0.38
N ARG A 260 13.21 9.51 0.78
CA ARG A 260 13.08 9.92 2.19
C ARG A 260 12.75 8.73 3.10
N ALA A 261 11.88 7.83 2.67
CA ALA A 261 11.53 6.61 3.43
C ALA A 261 12.69 5.61 3.51
N LEU A 262 13.62 5.64 2.54
CA LEU A 262 14.77 4.75 2.49
C LEU A 262 16.02 5.24 3.22
N ALA A 263 16.28 6.54 3.22
CA ALA A 263 17.62 7.08 3.49
C ALA A 263 17.70 7.99 4.73
N ILE A 264 16.57 8.33 5.35
CA ILE A 264 16.57 9.24 6.50
C ILE A 264 16.16 8.48 7.75
N ASP A 265 17.16 8.16 8.57
CA ASP A 265 17.04 7.38 9.81
C ASP A 265 16.20 8.06 10.91
N THR A 266 15.98 9.38 10.79
CA THR A 266 15.09 10.20 11.64
C THR A 266 13.64 10.23 11.16
N GLN A 267 13.33 9.65 10.00
CA GLN A 267 11.96 9.53 9.53
C GLN A 267 11.23 8.44 10.31
N GLU A 268 9.97 8.73 10.63
CA GLU A 268 9.03 7.78 11.23
C GLU A 268 8.83 6.52 10.37
N TRP A 269 9.11 6.66 9.06
CA TRP A 269 8.89 5.68 8.01
C TRP A 269 10.22 5.14 7.44
N PHE A 270 11.20 4.86 8.30
CA PHE A 270 12.46 4.22 7.91
C PHE A 270 12.31 2.69 7.89
N TRP A 271 11.93 2.13 6.75
CA TRP A 271 11.30 0.81 6.73
C TRP A 271 12.25 -0.37 6.81
N GLY A 272 13.41 -0.26 6.17
CA GLY A 272 14.38 -1.36 6.06
C GLY A 272 15.68 -1.12 6.79
N ARG A 273 15.81 -0.04 7.56
CA ARG A 273 17.07 0.36 8.18
C ARG A 273 18.26 0.43 7.20
N TYR A 274 17.99 0.88 5.98
CA TYR A 274 18.99 0.97 4.90
C TYR A 274 19.94 2.14 5.16
N ASP A 275 21.23 1.85 5.30
CA ASP A 275 22.27 2.84 5.54
C ASP A 275 23.30 2.75 4.40
N ASP A 276 23.08 3.55 3.35
CA ASP A 276 23.94 3.63 2.17
C ASP A 276 24.29 5.09 1.91
N GLU A 277 25.54 5.45 2.22
CA GLU A 277 26.06 6.82 2.07
C GLU A 277 25.79 7.40 0.67
N TYR A 278 25.77 6.59 -0.38
CA TYR A 278 25.49 7.06 -1.74
C TYR A 278 24.06 7.58 -1.93
N LEU A 279 23.08 7.02 -1.21
CA LEU A 279 21.69 7.48 -1.26
C LEU A 279 21.38 8.60 -0.25
N ILE A 280 22.16 8.69 0.82
CA ILE A 280 21.97 9.66 1.90
C ILE A 280 22.59 11.03 1.55
N ASP A 281 23.71 11.05 0.83
CA ASP A 281 24.48 12.27 0.53
C ASP A 281 24.07 12.99 -0.79
N GLN A 282 22.99 12.56 -1.45
CA GLN A 282 22.44 13.17 -2.69
C GLN A 282 21.42 14.27 -2.41
#